data_AF-A0A0Q6RIE0-F1
#
_entry.id   AF-A0A0Q6RIE0-F1
#
_cell.length_a   1.000
_cell.length_b   1.000
_cell.length_c   1.000
_cell.angle_alpha   90.00
_cell.angle_beta   90.00
_cell.angle_gamma   90.00
#
_symmetry.space_group_name_H-M   'P 1'
#
loop_
_entity.id
_entity.type
_entity.pdbx_description
1 polymer ?
#
loop_
_entity_poly.entity_id
_entity_poly.type
_entity_poly.pdbx_seq_one_letter_code
_entity_poly.pdbx_strand_id
1 'polypeptide(L)'
;MLRPVGRRALRLAPPGPLSLPEVPRMSDDFDLDVTPEHDIDDSAVDALGYDELVGRISQLPPELRAPLGGILLEKRSYSDVSQELGIRQQELVRAVQRGRALIARRIAADE
;
A
#
# COMPACT_ATOMS: atom_id res chain seq x y z
N MET A 1 -40.51 -28.52 -59.67
CA MET A 1 -39.18 -28.02 -59.23
C MET A 1 -39.42 -26.95 -58.17
N LEU A 2 -39.34 -27.30 -56.88
CA LEU A 2 -38.19 -27.11 -55.98
C LEU A 2 -37.79 -25.63 -55.73
N ARG A 3 -37.83 -25.26 -54.44
CA ARG A 3 -37.54 -23.98 -53.72
C ARG A 3 -36.09 -23.48 -53.98
N PRO A 4 -35.57 -22.29 -53.52
CA PRO A 4 -35.97 -21.56 -52.30
C PRO A 4 -35.80 -20.03 -52.17
N VAL A 5 -36.59 -19.51 -51.21
CA VAL A 5 -36.36 -18.40 -50.25
C VAL A 5 -35.03 -17.62 -50.33
N GLY A 6 -35.12 -16.36 -50.75
CA GLY A 6 -34.12 -15.33 -50.47
C GLY A 6 -34.42 -14.61 -49.16
N ARG A 7 -33.90 -15.13 -48.04
CA ARG A 7 -33.89 -14.44 -46.75
C ARG A 7 -32.94 -13.24 -46.85
N ARG A 8 -33.47 -12.01 -46.85
CA ARG A 8 -32.65 -10.82 -46.60
C ARG A 8 -32.18 -10.88 -45.15
N ALA A 9 -30.89 -11.15 -44.98
CA ALA A 9 -30.22 -11.11 -43.70
C ALA A 9 -30.36 -9.70 -43.10
N LEU A 10 -31.02 -9.65 -41.94
CA LEU A 10 -30.87 -8.56 -40.98
C LEU A 10 -29.38 -8.37 -40.74
N ARG A 11 -28.82 -7.24 -41.18
CA ARG A 11 -27.51 -6.78 -40.70
C ARG A 11 -27.68 -6.44 -39.23
N LEU A 12 -27.45 -7.44 -38.39
CA LEU A 12 -27.22 -7.28 -36.96
C LEU A 12 -25.93 -6.48 -36.82
N ALA A 13 -26.07 -5.18 -36.56
CA ALA A 13 -24.93 -4.34 -36.19
C ALA A 13 -24.30 -4.92 -34.91
N PRO A 14 -22.96 -4.97 -34.79
CA PRO A 14 -22.34 -5.37 -33.53
C PRO A 14 -22.72 -4.35 -32.44
N PRO A 15 -23.07 -4.79 -31.21
CA PRO A 15 -23.20 -3.86 -30.11
C PRO A 15 -21.84 -3.19 -29.89
N GLY A 16 -21.82 -1.86 -29.94
CA GLY A 16 -20.62 -1.09 -29.60
C GLY A 16 -20.12 -1.46 -28.20
N PRO A 17 -18.82 -1.33 -27.93
CA PRO A 17 -18.29 -1.63 -26.61
C PRO A 17 -18.98 -0.72 -25.59
N LEU A 18 -19.56 -1.35 -24.57
CA LEU A 18 -20.14 -0.71 -23.41
C LEU A 18 -19.10 0.25 -22.83
N SER A 19 -19.38 1.56 -22.86
CA SER A 19 -18.67 2.53 -22.05
C SER A 19 -18.92 2.19 -20.59
N LEU A 20 -17.98 1.48 -19.98
CA LEU A 20 -17.88 1.37 -18.53
C LEU A 20 -17.68 2.79 -17.99
N PRO A 21 -18.38 3.19 -16.91
CA PRO A 21 -18.01 4.40 -16.19
C PRO A 21 -16.56 4.25 -15.75
N GLU A 22 -15.76 5.28 -16.05
CA GLU A 22 -14.42 5.42 -15.50
C GLU A 22 -14.51 5.25 -13.98
N VAL A 23 -14.00 4.12 -13.50
CA VAL A 23 -13.68 4.01 -12.09
C VAL A 23 -12.66 5.11 -11.83
N PRO A 24 -12.89 6.05 -10.90
CA PRO A 24 -11.80 6.89 -10.44
C PRO A 24 -10.73 5.94 -9.92
N ARG A 25 -9.64 5.85 -10.68
CA ARG A 25 -8.40 5.25 -10.22
C ARG A 25 -8.03 6.07 -9.00
N MET A 26 -8.28 5.52 -7.82
CA MET A 26 -7.64 5.97 -6.59
C MET A 26 -6.16 5.58 -6.75
N SER A 27 -5.48 6.40 -7.55
CA SER A 27 -4.07 6.40 -7.87
C SER A 27 -3.59 7.80 -7.52
N ASP A 28 -3.57 8.07 -6.23
CA ASP A 28 -2.89 9.20 -5.63
C ASP A 28 -2.61 8.77 -4.19
N ASP A 29 -1.35 8.88 -3.74
CA ASP A 29 -0.82 8.45 -2.43
C ASP A 29 -0.23 7.03 -2.32
N PHE A 30 0.36 6.49 -3.40
CA PHE A 30 1.41 5.45 -3.26
C PHE A 30 2.69 5.85 -4.00
N ASP A 31 2.94 7.16 -4.12
CA ASP A 31 4.24 7.65 -4.53
C ASP A 31 5.18 7.66 -3.31
N LEU A 32 5.72 6.48 -3.00
CA LEU A 32 6.87 6.38 -2.12
C LEU A 32 8.11 6.09 -2.97
N ASP A 33 8.48 7.11 -3.76
CA ASP A 33 9.83 7.25 -4.26
C ASP A 33 10.75 7.39 -3.05
N VAL A 34 11.19 6.24 -2.51
CA VAL A 34 12.29 6.18 -1.57
C VAL A 34 13.54 6.39 -2.42
N THR A 35 13.82 7.63 -2.79
CA THR A 35 15.12 8.00 -3.32
C THR A 35 16.16 7.66 -2.25
N PRO A 36 17.10 6.72 -2.49
CA PRO A 36 18.12 6.33 -1.52
C PRO A 36 19.20 7.41 -1.30
N GLU A 37 18.94 8.68 -1.64
CA GLU A 37 19.92 9.77 -1.60
C GLU A 37 19.98 10.52 -0.27
N HIS A 38 19.10 10.18 0.69
CA HIS A 38 19.24 10.57 2.09
C HIS A 38 19.42 9.30 2.91
N ASP A 39 20.55 9.19 3.60
CA ASP A 39 20.71 8.29 4.75
C ASP A 39 19.65 8.77 5.76
N ILE A 40 18.46 8.17 5.70
CA ILE A 40 17.39 8.52 6.62
C ILE A 40 17.85 8.05 7.98
N ASP A 41 18.30 8.98 8.82
CA ASP A 41 18.73 8.68 10.18
C ASP A 41 17.52 8.18 10.98
N ASP A 42 17.37 6.85 11.02
CA ASP A 42 16.31 6.20 11.76
C ASP A 42 16.60 6.18 13.28
N SER A 43 17.76 6.70 13.70
CA SER A 43 18.09 6.97 15.11
C SER A 43 17.12 7.97 15.72
N ALA A 44 16.63 8.95 14.96
CA ALA A 44 15.58 9.88 15.39
C ALA A 44 14.29 9.15 15.82
N VAL A 45 13.97 8.02 15.19
CA VAL A 45 12.80 7.19 15.56
C VAL A 45 13.03 6.44 16.88
N ASP A 46 14.28 6.04 17.15
CA ASP A 46 14.65 5.36 18.40
C ASP A 46 14.65 6.30 19.60
N ALA A 47 14.93 7.59 19.37
CA ALA A 47 14.85 8.64 20.39
C ALA A 47 13.41 9.01 20.81
N LEU A 48 12.38 8.56 20.05
CA LEU A 48 10.99 8.87 20.37
C LEU A 48 10.52 8.15 21.64
N GLY A 49 9.79 8.88 22.48
CA GLY A 49 9.03 8.28 23.58
C GLY A 49 7.87 7.41 23.07
N TYR A 50 7.36 6.53 23.92
CA TYR A 50 6.26 5.62 23.57
C TYR A 50 5.02 6.35 23.04
N ASP A 51 4.58 7.42 23.73
CA ASP A 51 3.37 8.16 23.36
C ASP A 51 3.51 8.85 21.99
N GLU A 52 4.66 9.48 21.75
CA GLU A 52 5.00 10.10 20.47
C GLU A 52 5.05 9.03 19.36
N LEU A 53 5.69 7.89 19.62
CA LEU A 53 5.75 6.79 18.66
C LEU A 53 4.36 6.24 18.30
N VAL A 54 3.46 6.11 19.28
CA VAL A 54 2.05 5.74 19.03
C VAL A 54 1.36 6.79 18.14
N GLY A 55 1.55 8.07 18.45
CA GLY A 55 1.01 9.18 17.66
C GLY A 55 1.48 9.13 16.21
N ARG A 56 2.79 8.97 16.00
CA ARG A 56 3.41 8.88 14.66
C ARG A 56 2.95 7.65 13.90
N ILE A 57 2.92 6.47 14.51
CA ILE A 57 2.44 5.23 13.86
C ILE A 57 0.96 5.37 13.46
N SER A 58 0.14 6.03 14.27
CA SER A 58 -1.29 6.24 13.97
C SER A 58 -1.52 7.10 12.73
N GLN A 59 -0.55 7.93 12.34
CA GLN A 59 -0.58 8.76 11.14
C GLN A 59 -0.09 8.02 9.88
N LEU A 60 0.49 6.82 10.02
CA LEU A 60 0.95 6.03 8.88
C LEU A 60 -0.21 5.33 8.15
N PRO A 61 0.01 4.86 6.90
CA PRO A 61 -0.91 3.96 6.22
C PRO A 61 -1.24 2.72 7.05
N PRO A 62 -2.48 2.20 7.00
CA PRO A 62 -2.93 1.10 7.84
C PRO A 62 -2.11 -0.18 7.68
N GLU A 63 -1.56 -0.42 6.47
CA GLU A 63 -0.68 -1.56 6.19
C GLU A 63 0.62 -1.57 7.00
N LEU A 64 1.10 -0.40 7.45
CA LEU A 64 2.33 -0.26 8.23
C LEU A 64 2.07 -0.25 9.74
N ARG A 65 0.86 0.12 10.16
CA ARG A 65 0.54 0.26 11.59
C ARG A 65 0.73 -1.03 12.37
N ALA A 66 0.20 -2.15 11.87
CA ALA A 66 0.29 -3.44 12.55
C ALA A 66 1.75 -3.96 12.62
N PRO A 67 2.52 -3.99 11.52
CA PRO A 67 3.97 -4.23 11.55
C PRO A 67 4.75 -3.39 12.57
N LEU A 68 4.58 -2.07 12.56
CA LEU A 68 5.32 -1.19 13.46
C LEU A 68 4.84 -1.29 14.90
N GLY A 69 3.54 -1.53 15.13
CA GLY A 69 3.00 -1.76 16.47
C GLY A 69 3.66 -2.97 17.13
N GLY A 70 3.65 -4.12 16.45
CA GLY A 70 4.25 -5.34 16.97
C GLY A 70 5.75 -5.21 17.26
N ILE A 71 6.50 -4.52 16.39
CA ILE A 71 7.96 -4.45 16.51
C ILE A 71 8.44 -3.29 17.40
N LEU A 72 7.88 -2.10 17.24
CA LEU A 72 8.39 -0.90 17.89
C LEU A 72 7.69 -0.60 19.23
N LEU A 73 6.38 -0.87 19.32
CA LEU A 73 5.59 -0.62 20.55
C LEU A 73 5.59 -1.84 21.47
N GLU A 74 5.28 -3.01 20.93
CA GLU A 74 5.17 -4.26 21.71
C GLU A 74 6.52 -4.96 21.87
N LYS A 75 7.56 -4.53 21.13
CA LYS A 75 8.92 -5.10 21.14
C LYS A 75 8.94 -6.62 20.89
N ARG A 76 7.98 -7.14 20.11
CA ARG A 76 7.91 -8.56 19.73
C ARG A 76 8.97 -8.89 18.68
N SER A 77 9.29 -10.17 18.54
CA SER A 77 10.22 -10.65 17.52
C SER A 77 9.60 -10.58 16.12
N TYR A 78 10.42 -10.27 15.11
CA TYR A 78 10.00 -10.31 13.70
C TYR A 78 9.35 -11.63 13.29
N SER A 79 9.82 -12.77 13.81
CA SER A 79 9.21 -14.06 13.49
C SER A 79 7.77 -14.16 14.01
N ASP A 80 7.55 -13.75 15.25
CA ASP A 80 6.27 -13.86 15.95
C ASP A 80 5.21 -12.93 15.34
N VAL A 81 5.60 -11.67 15.07
CA VAL A 81 4.72 -10.70 14.39
C VAL A 81 4.42 -11.14 12.96
N SER A 82 5.40 -11.67 12.22
CA SER A 82 5.15 -12.11 10.83
C SER A 82 4.18 -13.29 10.76
N GLN A 83 4.27 -14.22 11.72
CA GLN A 83 3.38 -15.37 11.81
C GLN A 83 1.96 -14.96 12.19
N GLU A 84 1.81 -14.04 13.15
CA GLU A 84 0.51 -13.53 13.58
C GLU A 84 -0.19 -12.73 12.47
N LEU A 85 0.55 -11.86 11.77
CA LEU A 85 0.03 -11.10 10.63
C LEU A 85 -0.18 -11.95 9.36
N GLY A 86 0.31 -13.20 9.33
CA GLY A 86 0.23 -14.07 8.17
C GLY A 86 1.04 -13.59 6.95
N ILE A 87 2.08 -12.79 7.17
CA ILE A 87 2.95 -12.24 6.11
C ILE A 87 4.33 -12.89 6.12
N ARG A 88 5.06 -12.76 5.02
CA ARG A 88 6.47 -13.19 4.98
C ARG A 88 7.30 -12.29 5.87
N GLN A 89 8.26 -12.87 6.60
CA GLN A 89 9.18 -12.10 7.45
C GLN A 89 9.94 -11.02 6.66
N GLN A 90 10.33 -11.29 5.42
CA GLN A 90 10.96 -10.30 4.54
C GLN A 90 10.06 -9.11 4.23
N GLU A 91 8.75 -9.35 4.09
CA GLU A 91 7.77 -8.28 3.89
C GLU A 91 7.60 -7.45 5.16
N LEU A 92 7.56 -8.11 6.33
CA LEU A 92 7.53 -7.43 7.62
C LEU A 92 8.74 -6.50 7.80
N VAL A 93 9.94 -6.99 7.50
CA VAL A 93 11.18 -6.20 7.60
C VAL A 93 11.11 -4.96 6.70
N ARG A 94 10.65 -5.12 5.45
CA ARG A 94 10.48 -4.00 4.51
C ARG A 94 9.42 -3.00 4.98
N ALA A 95 8.29 -3.47 5.49
CA ALA A 95 7.23 -2.63 6.04
C ALA A 95 7.73 -1.80 7.24
N VAL A 96 8.48 -2.43 8.15
CA VAL A 96 9.06 -1.73 9.32
C VAL A 96 10.11 -0.71 8.88
N GLN A 97 11.04 -1.07 7.98
CA GLN A 97 12.04 -0.14 7.46
C GLN A 97 11.38 1.06 6.77
N ARG A 98 10.38 0.81 5.92
CA ARG A 98 9.60 1.86 5.25
C ARG A 98 8.89 2.77 6.25
N GLY A 99 8.23 2.20 7.27
CA GLY A 99 7.54 2.99 8.28
C GLY A 99 8.51 3.81 9.14
N ARG A 100 9.68 3.26 9.51
CA ARG A 100 10.74 4.04 10.20
C ARG A 100 11.20 5.21 9.34
N ALA A 101 11.47 4.98 8.05
CA ALA A 101 11.90 6.04 7.14
C ALA A 101 10.84 7.14 6.97
N LEU A 102 9.56 6.77 6.90
CA LEU A 102 8.44 7.72 6.86
C LEU A 102 8.34 8.57 8.13
N ILE A 103 8.47 7.94 9.30
CA ILE A 103 8.45 8.65 10.58
C ILE A 103 9.64 9.61 10.66
N ALA A 104 10.85 9.14 10.37
CA ALA A 104 12.07 9.94 10.38
C ALA A 104 11.99 11.14 9.43
N ARG A 105 11.53 10.92 8.18
CA ARG A 105 11.33 12.00 7.21
C ARG A 105 10.36 13.06 7.73
N ARG A 106 9.31 12.65 8.45
CA ARG A 106 8.33 13.59 9.02
C ARG A 106 8.89 14.34 10.23
N ILE A 107 9.72 13.71 11.06
CA ILE A 107 10.47 14.41 12.13
C ILE A 107 11.36 15.48 11.52
N ALA A 108 12.16 15.13 10.51
CA ALA A 108 13.06 16.05 9.84
C ALA A 108 12.35 17.20 9.11
N ALA A 109 11.05 17.07 8.81
CA ALA A 109 10.24 18.12 8.20
C ALA A 109 9.53 19.03 9.22
N ASP A 110 9.43 18.60 10.49
CA ASP A 110 8.84 19.38 11.59
C ASP A 110 9.89 20.28 12.29
N GLU A 111 11.18 20.03 12.06
CA GLU A 111 12.33 20.85 12.52
C GLU A 111 12.62 22.03 11.57
#